data_AF-A0ABC9U6L4-F1
#
_entry.id   AF-A0ABC9U6L4-F1
#
_cell.length_a   1.000
_cell.length_b   1.000
_cell.length_c   1.000
_cell.angle_alpha   90.00
_cell.angle_beta   90.00
_cell.angle_gamma   90.00
#
_symmetry.space_group_name_H-M   'P 1'
#
loop_
_entity.id
_entity.type
_entity.pdbx_description
1 polymer ?
#
loop_
_entity_poly.entity_id
_entity_poly.type
_entity_poly.pdbx_seq_one_letter_code
_entity_poly.pdbx_strand_id
1 'polypeptide(L)'
;MSKKFARSSLCALGMTIMTAQAAEPPKAIGDGEGRLDIIAWPGYIERGQTDKNYDWVTQFEKETGCAVNVKTAATSDEMVSLMAKGGYDLVTASGDASLRLIMGKRVQPINPDLIPNWKTLDARIVKGEWFNVGGKVYGTPYQWGPNLLMYNTKTFPTPPDSWSVVFTKQDLPDGKTNQGRVQAYDGPIYIADAALFVKATQPQLGIKDPYQLTEAQYAAVLKVLRDQHALIHRYWHDTTVQMSDFKNEGVVASSAWPYQANALKAENQPIATVFPKEGVTGWADTTMLHAQAKHPMCAYKWMNWSLTPKVQGDLAAWFGSLPVVAEGCKASTLLGDKGCETNGYNEFDKIMFWKTPIAEGGKFVPYSRWTQDYIAIMGGR
;
A
#
# COMPACT_ATOMS: atom_id res chain seq x y z
N MET A 1 70.55 36.33 -7.40
CA MET A 1 69.53 35.80 -6.47
C MET A 1 68.32 36.73 -6.49
N SER A 2 67.25 36.39 -7.21
CA SER A 2 66.01 37.18 -7.26
C SER A 2 64.83 36.25 -7.00
N LYS A 3 64.10 36.48 -5.90
CA LYS A 3 62.95 35.67 -5.47
C LYS A 3 61.67 36.27 -6.08
N LYS A 4 60.98 35.51 -6.93
CA LYS A 4 59.60 35.81 -7.37
C LYS A 4 58.61 35.29 -6.32
N PHE A 5 57.76 36.18 -5.81
CA PHE A 5 56.58 35.82 -5.02
C PHE A 5 55.42 35.49 -5.97
N ALA A 6 54.88 34.28 -5.88
CA ALA A 6 53.63 33.90 -6.53
C ALA A 6 52.46 34.21 -5.59
N ARG A 7 51.50 35.02 -6.05
CA ARG A 7 50.20 35.23 -5.40
C ARG A 7 49.25 34.14 -5.88
N SER A 8 48.85 33.23 -4.99
CA SER A 8 47.76 32.29 -5.22
C SER A 8 46.43 32.95 -4.86
N SER A 9 45.54 33.08 -5.85
CA SER A 9 44.15 33.51 -5.65
C SER A 9 43.34 32.37 -5.04
N LEU A 10 42.79 32.59 -3.84
CA LEU A 10 41.86 31.68 -3.17
C LEU A 10 40.47 31.89 -3.77
N CYS A 11 39.98 30.94 -4.58
CA CYS A 11 38.60 30.91 -5.03
C CYS A 11 37.74 30.29 -3.91
N ALA A 12 37.02 31.13 -3.16
CA ALA A 12 36.04 30.66 -2.18
C ALA A 12 34.78 30.17 -2.92
N LEU A 13 34.63 28.85 -3.06
CA LEU A 13 33.37 28.24 -3.48
C LEU A 13 32.36 28.42 -2.33
N GLY A 14 31.47 29.40 -2.46
CA GLY A 14 30.31 29.54 -1.59
C GLY A 14 29.36 28.37 -1.82
N MET A 15 29.34 27.43 -0.89
CA MET A 15 28.40 26.32 -0.88
C MET A 15 27.05 26.86 -0.39
N THR A 16 26.21 27.36 -1.29
CA THR A 16 24.81 27.70 -0.99
C THR A 16 24.07 26.43 -0.60
N ILE A 17 23.79 26.29 0.69
CA ILE A 17 22.84 25.30 1.21
C ILE A 17 21.45 25.76 0.75
N MET A 18 20.99 25.29 -0.41
CA MET A 18 19.59 25.41 -0.80
C MET A 18 18.78 24.55 0.18
N THR A 19 18.18 25.18 1.18
CA THR A 19 17.11 24.54 1.94
C THR A 19 15.99 24.22 0.95
N ALA A 20 15.71 22.93 0.74
CA ALA A 20 14.61 22.48 -0.12
C ALA A 20 13.28 22.98 0.48
N GLN A 21 12.82 24.14 0.03
CA GLN A 21 11.48 24.63 0.26
C GLN A 21 10.54 23.75 -0.56
N ALA A 22 9.49 23.19 0.06
CA ALA A 22 8.45 22.50 -0.70
C ALA A 22 7.86 23.49 -1.72
N ALA A 23 7.73 23.06 -2.97
CA ALA A 23 7.12 23.89 -4.01
C ALA A 23 5.67 24.24 -3.62
N GLU A 24 5.26 25.47 -3.89
CA GLU A 24 3.87 25.88 -3.69
C GLU A 24 2.99 25.19 -4.74
N PRO A 25 1.75 24.78 -4.38
CA PRO A 25 0.82 24.22 -5.35
C PRO A 25 0.62 25.18 -6.54
N PRO A 26 0.47 24.66 -7.77
CA PRO A 26 0.15 25.49 -8.91
C PRO A 26 -1.16 26.26 -8.70
N LYS A 27 -1.30 27.42 -9.35
CA LYS A 27 -2.52 28.25 -9.30
C LYS A 27 -3.52 27.90 -10.41
N ALA A 28 -3.07 27.23 -11.46
CA ALA A 28 -3.89 26.81 -12.59
C ALA A 28 -3.30 25.53 -13.23
N ILE A 29 -4.14 24.77 -13.92
CA ILE A 29 -3.71 23.61 -14.70
C ILE A 29 -3.34 24.06 -16.11
N GLY A 30 -2.09 23.78 -16.51
CA GLY A 30 -1.55 24.05 -17.84
C GLY A 30 -1.62 22.85 -18.79
N ASP A 31 -0.81 22.94 -19.85
CA ASP A 31 -0.64 21.89 -20.85
C ASP A 31 0.06 20.65 -20.26
N GLY A 32 -0.08 19.52 -20.95
CA GLY A 32 0.64 18.30 -20.58
C GLY A 32 2.14 18.44 -20.84
N GLU A 33 2.97 18.08 -19.85
CA GLU A 33 4.44 18.15 -19.91
C GLU A 33 5.09 16.92 -20.59
N GLY A 34 4.31 16.14 -21.33
CA GLY A 34 4.78 15.04 -22.18
C GLY A 34 5.05 13.70 -21.49
N ARG A 35 5.15 13.68 -20.15
CA ARG A 35 5.50 12.48 -19.39
C ARG A 35 4.90 12.50 -17.98
N LEU A 36 4.69 11.32 -17.40
CA LEU A 36 4.32 11.13 -16.01
C LEU A 36 4.94 9.84 -15.45
N ASP A 37 5.79 9.94 -14.43
CA ASP A 37 6.44 8.79 -13.80
C ASP A 37 5.79 8.47 -12.44
N ILE A 38 5.18 7.29 -12.32
CA ILE A 38 4.35 6.89 -11.17
C ILE A 38 4.95 5.65 -10.48
N ILE A 39 5.13 5.71 -9.16
CA ILE A 39 5.34 4.53 -8.33
C ILE A 39 3.97 3.99 -7.92
N ALA A 40 3.71 2.71 -8.19
CA ALA A 40 2.40 2.11 -7.89
C ALA A 40 2.49 0.69 -7.35
N TRP A 41 1.41 0.26 -6.68
CA TRP A 41 1.18 -1.15 -6.35
C TRP A 41 1.01 -1.99 -7.62
N PRO A 42 1.30 -3.30 -7.61
CA PRO A 42 1.04 -4.16 -8.76
C PRO A 42 -0.45 -4.14 -9.12
N GLY A 43 -0.77 -3.98 -10.41
CA GLY A 43 -2.15 -3.92 -10.88
C GLY A 43 -2.85 -2.55 -10.75
N TYR A 44 -2.23 -1.53 -10.14
CA TYR A 44 -2.89 -0.22 -9.95
C TYR A 44 -2.98 0.64 -11.20
N ILE A 45 -2.13 0.39 -12.19
CA ILE A 45 -1.99 1.24 -13.37
C ILE A 45 -1.95 0.34 -14.61
N GLU A 46 -3.13 -0.01 -15.11
CA GLU A 46 -3.28 -0.91 -16.26
C GLU A 46 -3.52 -0.12 -17.56
N ARG A 47 -2.90 -0.63 -18.64
CA ARG A 47 -2.94 -0.06 -19.99
C ARG A 47 -3.48 -1.04 -21.04
N GLY A 48 -4.29 -2.01 -20.61
CA GLY A 48 -4.84 -3.05 -21.48
C GLY A 48 -3.84 -4.12 -21.93
N GLN A 49 -2.61 -4.15 -21.39
CA GLN A 49 -1.58 -5.12 -21.76
C GLN A 49 -1.77 -6.47 -21.08
N THR A 50 -2.20 -6.48 -19.81
CA THR A 50 -2.49 -7.71 -19.06
C THR A 50 -3.83 -8.30 -19.49
N ASP A 51 -4.87 -7.48 -19.49
CA ASP A 51 -6.18 -7.79 -20.06
C ASP A 51 -6.72 -6.52 -20.74
N LYS A 52 -7.07 -6.64 -22.01
CA LYS A 52 -7.58 -5.56 -22.87
C LYS A 52 -8.87 -4.89 -22.35
N ASN A 53 -9.60 -5.52 -21.44
CA ASN A 53 -10.79 -4.94 -20.83
C ASN A 53 -10.44 -3.94 -19.70
N TYR A 54 -9.23 -4.03 -19.13
CA TYR A 54 -8.76 -3.19 -18.05
C TYR A 54 -7.72 -2.19 -18.55
N ASP A 55 -8.19 -0.99 -18.92
CA ASP A 55 -7.34 0.08 -19.43
C ASP A 55 -7.86 1.45 -18.97
N TRP A 56 -7.09 2.10 -18.11
CA TRP A 56 -7.31 3.48 -17.68
C TRP A 56 -6.10 4.37 -17.95
N VAL A 57 -5.14 3.92 -18.75
CA VAL A 57 -3.94 4.69 -19.11
C VAL A 57 -4.05 5.23 -20.53
N THR A 58 -4.45 4.40 -21.50
CA THR A 58 -4.41 4.78 -22.92
C THR A 58 -5.25 6.01 -23.23
N GLN A 59 -6.46 6.10 -22.63
CA GLN A 59 -7.32 7.27 -22.80
C GLN A 59 -6.69 8.53 -22.20
N PHE A 60 -6.10 8.42 -21.01
CA PHE A 60 -5.39 9.53 -20.36
C PHE A 60 -4.22 10.04 -21.22
N GLU A 61 -3.38 9.13 -21.73
CA GLU A 61 -2.23 9.50 -22.58
C GLU A 61 -2.70 10.20 -23.86
N LYS A 62 -3.78 9.69 -24.49
CA LYS A 62 -4.37 10.27 -25.69
C LYS A 62 -4.93 11.67 -25.48
N GLU A 63 -5.62 11.91 -24.36
CA GLU A 63 -6.28 13.19 -24.07
C GLU A 63 -5.31 14.26 -23.57
N THR A 64 -4.22 13.86 -22.92
CA THR A 64 -3.31 14.79 -22.23
C THR A 64 -1.95 14.95 -22.90
N GLY A 65 -1.55 14.00 -23.76
CA GLY A 65 -0.19 13.91 -24.29
C GLY A 65 0.86 13.52 -23.25
N CYS A 66 0.47 13.13 -22.03
CA CYS A 66 1.37 12.73 -20.95
C CYS A 66 1.64 11.22 -21.00
N ALA A 67 2.80 10.79 -21.49
CA ALA A 67 3.16 9.37 -21.50
C ALA A 67 3.40 8.84 -20.07
N VAL A 68 2.64 7.83 -19.64
CA VAL A 68 2.67 7.26 -18.30
C VAL A 68 3.73 6.17 -18.23
N ASN A 69 4.63 6.24 -17.25
CA ASN A 69 5.57 5.18 -16.90
C ASN A 69 5.31 4.73 -15.46
N VAL A 70 5.31 3.41 -15.26
CA VAL A 70 4.97 2.82 -13.96
C VAL A 70 6.18 2.09 -13.41
N LYS A 71 6.55 2.41 -12.18
CA LYS A 71 7.47 1.62 -11.35
C LYS A 71 6.67 0.90 -10.28
N THR A 72 6.52 -0.40 -10.45
CA THR A 72 5.88 -1.24 -9.43
C THR A 72 6.78 -1.39 -8.20
N ALA A 73 6.17 -1.31 -7.02
CA ALA A 73 6.75 -1.63 -5.72
C ALA A 73 5.72 -2.43 -4.91
N ALA A 74 6.16 -3.42 -4.14
CA ALA A 74 5.27 -4.32 -3.42
C ALA A 74 5.32 -4.13 -1.90
N THR A 75 6.02 -3.10 -1.41
CA THR A 75 5.96 -2.64 -0.02
C THR A 75 5.99 -1.11 0.07
N SER A 76 5.36 -0.57 1.11
CA SER A 76 5.46 0.85 1.47
C SER A 76 6.90 1.30 1.74
N ASP A 77 7.76 0.43 2.29
CA ASP A 77 9.17 0.74 2.52
C ASP A 77 9.97 0.93 1.22
N GLU A 78 9.70 0.13 0.19
CA GLU A 78 10.24 0.36 -1.15
C GLU A 78 9.75 1.68 -1.74
N MET A 79 8.46 1.98 -1.61
CA MET A 79 7.89 3.24 -2.10
C MET A 79 8.54 4.46 -1.42
N VAL A 80 8.73 4.41 -0.10
CA VAL A 80 9.44 5.45 0.66
C VAL A 80 10.88 5.59 0.19
N SER A 81 11.58 4.47 -0.05
CA SER A 81 12.96 4.47 -0.55
C SER A 81 13.08 5.07 -1.96
N LEU A 82 12.17 4.71 -2.87
CA LEU A 82 12.11 5.24 -4.24
C LEU A 82 11.82 6.75 -4.25
N MET A 83 10.84 7.20 -3.46
CA MET A 83 10.52 8.62 -3.30
C MET A 83 11.67 9.41 -2.66
N ALA A 84 12.46 8.81 -1.77
CA ALA A 84 13.63 9.47 -1.19
C ALA A 84 14.76 9.67 -2.21
N LYS A 85 14.92 8.76 -3.19
CA LYS A 85 15.87 8.87 -4.30
C LYS A 85 15.44 9.89 -5.35
N GLY A 86 14.13 10.13 -5.48
CA GLY A 86 13.55 11.04 -6.47
C GLY A 86 13.54 10.43 -7.88
N GLY A 87 13.16 11.25 -8.87
CA GLY A 87 13.01 10.80 -10.27
C GLY A 87 11.60 10.29 -10.62
N TYR A 88 10.64 10.44 -9.71
CA TYR A 88 9.22 10.11 -9.91
C TYR A 88 8.37 11.35 -9.63
N ASP A 89 7.22 11.46 -10.29
CA ASP A 89 6.26 12.53 -10.06
C ASP A 89 5.23 12.13 -9.01
N LEU A 90 4.72 10.89 -9.10
CA LEU A 90 3.63 10.41 -8.25
C LEU A 90 4.00 9.10 -7.53
N VAL A 91 3.36 8.88 -6.38
CA VAL A 91 3.32 7.59 -5.67
C VAL A 91 1.92 7.30 -5.16
N THR A 92 1.43 6.07 -5.29
CA THR A 92 0.18 5.62 -4.64
C THR A 92 0.48 5.07 -3.26
N ALA A 93 0.61 5.95 -2.27
CA ALA A 93 1.09 5.61 -0.94
C ALA A 93 -0.04 5.21 0.01
N SER A 94 0.12 4.06 0.67
CA SER A 94 -0.72 3.66 1.80
C SER A 94 -0.44 4.50 3.06
N GLY A 95 -1.28 4.35 4.08
CA GLY A 95 -1.18 5.11 5.34
C GLY A 95 0.14 4.91 6.11
N ASP A 96 0.82 3.77 5.95
CA ASP A 96 2.13 3.48 6.53
C ASP A 96 3.32 4.07 5.75
N ALA A 97 3.09 4.63 4.55
CA ALA A 97 4.07 5.41 3.78
C ALA A 97 3.76 6.91 3.79
N SER A 98 2.49 7.31 3.63
CA SER A 98 2.05 8.70 3.42
C SER A 98 2.58 9.67 4.48
N LEU A 99 2.36 9.39 5.77
CA LEU A 99 2.85 10.25 6.85
C LEU A 99 4.39 10.32 6.89
N ARG A 100 5.09 9.22 6.57
CA ARG A 100 6.56 9.21 6.48
C ARG A 100 7.04 10.11 5.33
N LEU A 101 6.35 10.11 4.20
CA LEU A 101 6.65 10.97 3.05
C LEU A 101 6.40 12.44 3.38
N ILE A 102 5.32 12.76 4.08
CA ILE A 102 4.98 14.13 4.52
C ILE A 102 6.03 14.64 5.52
N MET A 103 6.28 13.88 6.59
CA MET A 103 7.25 14.26 7.63
C MET A 103 8.69 14.32 7.07
N GLY A 104 9.01 13.44 6.12
CA GLY A 104 10.28 13.43 5.40
C GLY A 104 10.40 14.51 4.30
N LYS A 105 9.38 15.37 4.13
CA LYS A 105 9.31 16.42 3.10
C LYS A 105 9.57 15.88 1.68
N ARG A 106 9.14 14.66 1.40
CA ARG A 106 9.29 13.99 0.09
C ARG A 106 8.13 14.27 -0.85
N VAL A 107 7.02 14.74 -0.31
CA VAL A 107 5.81 15.11 -1.06
C VAL A 107 5.43 16.54 -0.76
N GLN A 108 4.84 17.21 -1.74
CA GLN A 108 4.33 18.58 -1.62
C GLN A 108 2.82 18.58 -1.39
N PRO A 109 2.29 19.61 -0.71
CA PRO A 109 0.86 19.85 -0.69
C PRO A 109 0.29 20.00 -2.11
N ILE A 110 -0.99 19.68 -2.27
CA ILE A 110 -1.75 19.94 -3.49
C ILE A 110 -2.84 20.99 -3.23
N ASN A 111 -3.39 21.55 -4.31
CA ASN A 111 -4.57 22.39 -4.28
C ASN A 111 -5.79 21.60 -4.80
N PRO A 112 -6.70 21.14 -3.92
CA PRO A 112 -7.91 20.41 -4.31
C PRO A 112 -8.81 21.16 -5.29
N ASP A 113 -8.81 22.49 -5.29
CA ASP A 113 -9.64 23.31 -6.20
C ASP A 113 -9.26 23.11 -7.68
N LEU A 114 -8.04 22.61 -7.94
CA LEU A 114 -7.58 22.25 -9.29
C LEU A 114 -7.91 20.80 -9.69
N ILE A 115 -8.66 20.09 -8.85
CA ILE A 115 -9.09 18.71 -9.10
C ILE A 115 -10.63 18.71 -9.11
N PRO A 116 -11.28 18.99 -10.26
CA PRO A 116 -12.75 19.11 -10.35
C PRO A 116 -13.54 17.94 -9.76
N ASN A 117 -13.00 16.72 -9.86
CA ASN A 117 -13.61 15.51 -9.31
C ASN A 117 -13.43 15.36 -7.79
N TRP A 118 -12.70 16.24 -7.11
CA TRP A 118 -12.49 16.18 -5.65
C TRP A 118 -13.82 16.11 -4.86
N LYS A 119 -14.84 16.83 -5.35
CA LYS A 119 -16.18 16.86 -4.74
C LYS A 119 -16.92 15.52 -4.73
N THR A 120 -16.46 14.52 -5.49
CA THR A 120 -17.09 13.19 -5.58
C THR A 120 -16.48 12.18 -4.61
N LEU A 121 -15.44 12.57 -3.87
CA LEU A 121 -14.80 11.73 -2.87
C LEU A 121 -15.76 11.35 -1.74
N ASP A 122 -15.62 10.10 -1.29
CA ASP A 122 -16.31 9.57 -0.13
C ASP A 122 -15.99 10.39 1.14
N ALA A 123 -17.04 10.75 1.88
CA ALA A 123 -16.93 11.51 3.11
C ALA A 123 -16.08 10.81 4.19
N ARG A 124 -16.01 9.47 4.16
CA ARG A 124 -15.17 8.66 5.05
C ARG A 124 -13.67 8.87 4.79
N ILE A 125 -13.31 9.24 3.57
CA ILE A 125 -11.92 9.27 3.09
C ILE A 125 -11.40 10.69 2.91
N VAL A 126 -12.23 11.63 2.43
CA VAL A 126 -11.78 12.99 2.07
C VAL A 126 -11.10 13.75 3.21
N LYS A 127 -11.40 13.40 4.47
CA LYS A 127 -10.81 13.99 5.70
C LYS A 127 -9.75 13.09 6.36
N GLY A 128 -9.26 12.07 5.67
CA GLY A 128 -8.30 11.12 6.23
C GLY A 128 -7.04 11.79 6.76
N GLU A 129 -6.72 11.56 8.03
CA GLU A 129 -5.56 12.18 8.70
C GLU A 129 -4.22 11.70 8.14
N TRP A 130 -4.21 10.59 7.39
CA TRP A 130 -3.00 10.06 6.74
C TRP A 130 -2.50 10.93 5.57
N PHE A 131 -3.33 11.82 5.02
CA PHE A 131 -2.92 12.77 3.96
C PHE A 131 -3.36 14.23 4.19
N ASN A 132 -4.16 14.50 5.22
CA ASN A 132 -4.51 15.84 5.66
C ASN A 132 -3.69 16.21 6.92
N VAL A 133 -2.64 17.01 6.77
CA VAL A 133 -1.71 17.33 7.86
C VAL A 133 -1.49 18.82 7.97
N GLY A 134 -1.67 19.40 9.17
CA GLY A 134 -1.40 20.81 9.43
C GLY A 134 -2.23 21.77 8.57
N GLY A 135 -3.47 21.41 8.26
CA GLY A 135 -4.37 22.20 7.40
C GLY A 135 -4.05 22.13 5.90
N LYS A 136 -3.16 21.22 5.48
CA LYS A 136 -2.79 21.01 4.07
C LYS A 136 -3.16 19.61 3.60
N VAL A 137 -3.52 19.50 2.32
CA VAL A 137 -3.82 18.25 1.63
C VAL A 137 -2.59 17.80 0.85
N TYR A 138 -2.14 16.55 1.00
CA TYR A 138 -0.88 16.07 0.42
C TYR A 138 -1.04 15.06 -0.73
N GLY A 139 -2.26 14.83 -1.20
CA GLY A 139 -2.51 13.95 -2.33
C GLY A 139 -3.99 13.68 -2.55
N THR A 140 -4.27 12.90 -3.59
CA THR A 140 -5.63 12.51 -3.98
C THR A 140 -5.89 11.07 -3.60
N PRO A 141 -6.92 10.76 -2.78
CA PRO A 141 -7.28 9.37 -2.48
C PRO A 141 -7.48 8.57 -3.77
N TYR A 142 -7.10 7.28 -3.78
CA TYR A 142 -7.15 6.47 -5.00
C TYR A 142 -8.01 5.22 -4.86
N GLN A 143 -7.66 4.33 -3.93
CA GLN A 143 -8.41 3.12 -3.60
C GLN A 143 -8.22 2.80 -2.11
N TRP A 144 -9.06 1.93 -1.57
CA TRP A 144 -8.85 1.32 -0.26
C TRP A 144 -9.24 -0.16 -0.31
N GLY A 145 -8.75 -0.95 0.64
CA GLY A 145 -9.05 -2.38 0.65
C GLY A 145 -8.52 -3.14 1.87
N PRO A 146 -9.01 -4.36 2.10
CA PRO A 146 -8.57 -5.23 3.17
C PRO A 146 -7.35 -6.08 2.78
N ASN A 147 -6.59 -6.52 3.78
CA ASN A 147 -5.69 -7.66 3.67
C ASN A 147 -6.45 -8.92 4.11
N LEU A 148 -6.71 -9.84 3.19
CA LEU A 148 -7.58 -11.00 3.42
C LEU A 148 -6.76 -12.27 3.64
N LEU A 149 -7.40 -13.25 4.29
CA LEU A 149 -6.89 -14.61 4.32
C LEU A 149 -7.27 -15.29 3.00
N MET A 150 -6.29 -15.45 2.11
CA MET A 150 -6.42 -16.21 0.88
C MET A 150 -6.11 -17.68 1.13
N TYR A 151 -6.93 -18.58 0.62
CA TYR A 151 -6.80 -20.00 0.88
C TYR A 151 -7.21 -20.88 -0.31
N ASN A 152 -6.69 -22.12 -0.35
CA ASN A 152 -7.03 -23.13 -1.34
C ASN A 152 -8.33 -23.86 -0.96
N THR A 153 -9.35 -23.78 -1.81
CA THR A 153 -10.69 -24.33 -1.56
C THR A 153 -10.75 -25.86 -1.63
N LYS A 154 -9.75 -26.53 -2.19
CA LYS A 154 -9.62 -28.00 -2.11
C LYS A 154 -9.12 -28.45 -0.73
N THR A 155 -8.21 -27.69 -0.12
CA THR A 155 -7.75 -27.95 1.25
C THR A 155 -8.78 -27.51 2.29
N PHE A 156 -9.53 -26.43 2.01
CA PHE A 156 -10.60 -25.95 2.88
C PHE A 156 -11.95 -25.94 2.13
N PRO A 157 -12.65 -27.09 2.06
CA PRO A 157 -14.00 -27.14 1.48
C PRO A 157 -15.00 -26.26 2.26
N THR A 158 -14.79 -26.13 3.57
CA THR A 158 -15.43 -25.10 4.40
C THR A 158 -14.43 -23.95 4.60
N PRO A 159 -14.80 -22.69 4.33
CA PRO A 159 -13.89 -21.56 4.50
C PRO A 159 -13.32 -21.50 5.94
N PRO A 160 -12.02 -21.25 6.12
CA PRO A 160 -11.46 -21.01 7.45
C PRO A 160 -12.05 -19.71 8.04
N ASP A 161 -12.22 -19.65 9.35
CA ASP A 161 -12.80 -18.49 10.04
C ASP A 161 -11.77 -17.68 10.85
N SER A 162 -10.49 -18.09 10.85
CA SER A 162 -9.47 -17.62 11.78
C SER A 162 -8.09 -17.51 11.13
N TRP A 163 -7.35 -16.46 11.48
CA TRP A 163 -5.93 -16.33 11.14
C TRP A 163 -5.02 -17.40 11.79
N SER A 164 -5.53 -18.17 12.75
CA SER A 164 -4.77 -19.27 13.37
C SER A 164 -4.20 -20.25 12.34
N VAL A 165 -4.85 -20.42 11.18
CA VAL A 165 -4.39 -21.30 10.09
C VAL A 165 -3.01 -20.93 9.54
N VAL A 166 -2.60 -19.66 9.67
CA VAL A 166 -1.26 -19.19 9.28
C VAL A 166 -0.34 -18.86 10.46
N PHE A 167 -0.86 -18.66 11.68
CA PHE A 167 -0.05 -18.28 12.85
C PHE A 167 0.27 -19.44 13.80
N THR A 168 -0.53 -20.51 13.82
CA THR A 168 -0.41 -21.60 14.79
C THR A 168 -0.22 -22.92 14.07
N LYS A 169 0.75 -23.73 14.52
CA LYS A 169 0.96 -25.08 13.99
C LYS A 169 -0.30 -25.92 14.20
N GLN A 170 -0.86 -26.44 13.13
CA GLN A 170 -2.04 -27.31 13.19
C GLN A 170 -2.14 -28.17 11.93
N ASP A 171 -2.91 -29.25 12.03
CA ASP A 171 -3.33 -30.02 10.86
C ASP A 171 -4.51 -29.32 10.18
N LEU A 172 -4.49 -29.31 8.85
CA LEU A 172 -5.51 -28.72 8.00
C LEU A 172 -6.59 -29.76 7.63
N PRO A 173 -7.73 -29.36 7.05
CA PRO A 173 -8.81 -30.29 6.73
C PRO A 173 -8.43 -31.38 5.70
N ASP A 174 -7.31 -31.23 4.99
CA ASP A 174 -6.73 -32.25 4.12
C ASP A 174 -5.86 -33.30 4.86
N GLY A 175 -5.81 -33.24 6.20
CA GLY A 175 -5.08 -34.17 7.06
C GLY A 175 -3.57 -33.92 7.15
N LYS A 176 -3.07 -32.83 6.56
CA LYS A 176 -1.64 -32.47 6.59
C LYS A 176 -1.41 -31.22 7.44
N THR A 177 -0.24 -31.15 8.05
CA THR A 177 0.22 -29.94 8.77
C THR A 177 0.27 -28.71 7.85
N ASN A 178 0.02 -27.53 8.41
CA ASN A 178 0.22 -26.23 7.74
C ASN A 178 1.69 -25.81 7.64
N GLN A 179 2.60 -26.51 8.33
CA GLN A 179 4.02 -26.23 8.32
C GLN A 179 4.61 -26.35 6.90
N GLY A 180 5.25 -25.29 6.42
CA GLY A 180 5.81 -25.20 5.07
C GLY A 180 4.76 -25.00 3.97
N ARG A 181 3.49 -24.75 4.33
CA ARG A 181 2.37 -24.60 3.39
C ARG A 181 1.61 -23.29 3.56
N VAL A 182 2.15 -22.38 4.37
CA VAL A 182 1.60 -21.04 4.60
C VAL A 182 2.64 -19.97 4.33
N GLN A 183 2.20 -18.75 4.07
CA GLN A 183 3.08 -17.61 3.85
C GLN A 183 2.66 -16.43 4.74
N ALA A 184 3.56 -15.47 4.89
CA ALA A 184 3.37 -14.20 5.59
C ALA A 184 3.93 -13.08 4.71
N TYR A 185 3.46 -11.85 4.89
CA TYR A 185 3.93 -10.71 4.10
C TYR A 185 5.33 -10.26 4.55
N ASP A 186 6.21 -9.89 3.63
CA ASP A 186 7.59 -9.44 3.91
C ASP A 186 7.63 -8.03 4.55
N GLY A 187 6.64 -7.18 4.25
CA GLY A 187 6.57 -5.84 4.83
C GLY A 187 6.47 -5.87 6.37
N PRO A 188 7.30 -5.13 7.13
CA PRO A 188 7.27 -5.10 8.60
C PRO A 188 5.91 -4.69 9.20
N ILE A 189 5.06 -4.04 8.41
CA ILE A 189 3.69 -3.72 8.79
C ILE A 189 2.84 -4.98 9.09
N TYR A 190 3.26 -6.18 8.65
CA TYR A 190 2.63 -7.46 8.99
C TYR A 190 2.64 -7.78 10.50
N ILE A 191 3.49 -7.11 11.28
CA ILE A 191 3.39 -7.14 12.75
C ILE A 191 1.99 -6.69 13.22
N ALA A 192 1.32 -5.79 12.51
CA ALA A 192 -0.04 -5.36 12.85
C ALA A 192 -1.08 -6.49 12.65
N ASP A 193 -0.92 -7.33 11.63
CA ASP A 193 -1.74 -8.54 11.43
C ASP A 193 -1.56 -9.51 12.61
N ALA A 194 -0.31 -9.76 13.02
CA ALA A 194 -0.01 -10.55 14.20
C ALA A 194 -0.55 -9.91 15.49
N ALA A 195 -0.54 -8.58 15.59
CA ALA A 195 -1.13 -7.85 16.71
C ALA A 195 -2.65 -7.99 16.79
N LEU A 196 -3.36 -8.07 15.65
CA LEU A 196 -4.78 -8.41 15.62
C LEU A 196 -5.04 -9.83 16.11
N PHE A 197 -4.23 -10.79 15.66
CA PHE A 197 -4.33 -12.16 16.14
C PHE A 197 -4.07 -12.26 17.65
N VAL A 198 -3.04 -11.57 18.18
CA VAL A 198 -2.76 -11.50 19.63
C VAL A 198 -3.86 -10.77 20.38
N LYS A 199 -4.42 -9.68 19.84
CA LYS A 199 -5.55 -8.96 20.44
C LYS A 199 -6.75 -9.88 20.68
N ALA A 200 -7.05 -10.76 19.72
CA ALA A 200 -8.16 -11.70 19.82
C ALA A 200 -7.85 -12.91 20.72
N THR A 201 -6.63 -13.45 20.67
CA THR A 201 -6.25 -14.68 21.39
C THR A 201 -5.73 -14.42 22.81
N GLN A 202 -5.26 -13.21 23.08
CA GLN A 202 -4.71 -12.76 24.37
C GLN A 202 -5.32 -11.40 24.79
N PRO A 203 -6.65 -11.30 24.95
CA PRO A 203 -7.33 -10.04 25.22
C PRO A 203 -6.87 -9.35 26.52
N GLN A 204 -6.33 -10.11 27.48
CA GLN A 204 -5.75 -9.59 28.73
C GLN A 204 -4.59 -8.62 28.51
N LEU A 205 -3.92 -8.65 27.35
CA LEU A 205 -2.86 -7.70 27.02
C LEU A 205 -3.40 -6.30 26.66
N GLY A 206 -4.71 -6.16 26.44
CA GLY A 206 -5.36 -4.86 26.24
C GLY A 206 -4.93 -4.14 24.96
N ILE A 207 -4.54 -4.86 23.90
CA ILE A 207 -4.24 -4.27 22.60
C ILE A 207 -5.51 -3.62 22.05
N LYS A 208 -5.49 -2.30 21.84
CA LYS A 208 -6.61 -1.55 21.25
C LYS A 208 -6.35 -1.27 19.78
N ASP A 209 -5.22 -0.63 19.53
CA ASP A 209 -4.71 -0.25 18.22
C ASP A 209 -3.51 -1.16 17.88
N PRO A 210 -3.58 -1.99 16.82
CA PRO A 210 -2.49 -2.90 16.47
C PRO A 210 -1.22 -2.17 16.05
N TYR A 211 -1.27 -0.87 15.76
CA TYR A 211 -0.11 -0.05 15.36
C TYR A 211 0.53 0.70 16.53
N GLN A 212 -0.09 0.76 17.71
CA GLN A 212 0.43 1.43 18.90
C GLN A 212 0.59 0.45 20.05
N LEU A 213 1.68 -0.32 20.00
CA LEU A 213 1.98 -1.40 20.93
C LEU A 213 2.95 -0.93 22.01
N THR A 214 2.61 -1.17 23.28
CA THR A 214 3.56 -1.07 24.40
C THR A 214 4.62 -2.18 24.29
N GLU A 215 5.76 -2.05 24.96
CA GLU A 215 6.81 -3.08 24.93
C GLU A 215 6.31 -4.49 25.30
N ALA A 216 5.41 -4.61 26.29
CA ALA A 216 4.85 -5.90 26.69
C ALA A 216 3.96 -6.52 25.60
N GLN A 217 3.10 -5.70 24.98
CA GLN A 217 2.25 -6.14 23.87
C GLN A 217 3.10 -6.51 22.65
N TYR A 218 4.08 -5.67 22.33
CA TYR A 218 4.99 -5.87 21.21
C TYR A 218 5.80 -7.16 21.37
N ALA A 219 6.33 -7.44 22.56
CA ALA A 219 7.05 -8.69 22.85
C ALA A 219 6.16 -9.94 22.65
N ALA A 220 4.89 -9.88 23.04
CA ALA A 220 3.94 -10.97 22.81
C ALA A 220 3.66 -11.19 21.31
N VAL A 221 3.54 -10.10 20.53
CA VAL A 221 3.39 -10.16 19.08
C VAL A 221 4.64 -10.75 18.41
N LEU A 222 5.84 -10.31 18.80
CA LEU A 222 7.08 -10.88 18.27
C LEU A 222 7.24 -12.37 18.63
N LYS A 223 6.74 -12.81 19.79
CA LYS A 223 6.74 -14.22 20.14
C LYS A 223 5.88 -15.03 19.16
N VAL A 224 4.67 -14.58 18.88
CA VAL A 224 3.77 -15.24 17.90
C VAL A 224 4.40 -15.29 16.52
N LEU A 225 5.05 -14.21 16.08
CA LEU A 225 5.74 -14.17 14.79
C LEU A 225 6.94 -15.14 14.71
N ARG A 226 7.71 -15.28 15.80
CA ARG A 226 8.78 -16.29 15.87
C ARG A 226 8.24 -17.72 15.83
N ASP A 227 7.14 -17.98 16.54
CA ASP A 227 6.48 -19.29 16.49
C ASP A 227 5.93 -19.57 15.07
N GLN A 228 5.35 -18.55 14.42
CA GLN A 228 4.86 -18.62 13.05
C GLN A 228 5.99 -18.88 12.04
N HIS A 229 7.17 -18.29 12.21
CA HIS A 229 8.29 -18.41 11.27
C HIS A 229 8.59 -19.88 10.91
N ALA A 230 8.48 -20.80 11.87
CA ALA A 230 8.69 -22.23 11.64
C ALA A 230 7.67 -22.88 10.68
N LEU A 231 6.54 -22.21 10.42
CA LEU A 231 5.47 -22.62 9.50
C LEU A 231 5.63 -22.04 8.09
N ILE A 232 6.36 -20.93 7.97
CA ILE A 232 6.38 -20.12 6.75
C ILE A 232 7.16 -20.82 5.63
N HIS A 233 6.50 -21.05 4.50
CA HIS A 233 7.11 -21.45 3.24
C HIS A 233 7.99 -20.33 2.69
N ARG A 234 7.42 -19.12 2.63
CA ARG A 234 8.06 -17.91 2.13
C ARG A 234 7.43 -16.68 2.75
N TYR A 235 8.23 -15.67 3.05
CA TYR A 235 7.73 -14.31 3.24
C TYR A 235 7.48 -13.69 1.86
N TRP A 236 6.22 -13.50 1.49
CA TRP A 236 5.84 -13.06 0.15
C TRP A 236 6.02 -11.56 -0.01
N HIS A 237 6.46 -11.17 -1.20
CA HIS A 237 6.71 -9.78 -1.59
C HIS A 237 6.17 -9.55 -3.00
N ASP A 238 6.74 -10.25 -3.99
CA ASP A 238 6.25 -10.23 -5.37
C ASP A 238 4.96 -11.05 -5.50
N THR A 239 3.92 -10.45 -6.06
CA THR A 239 2.60 -11.08 -6.20
C THR A 239 2.62 -12.27 -7.16
N THR A 240 3.43 -12.22 -8.22
CA THR A 240 3.57 -13.31 -9.20
C THR A 240 4.24 -14.52 -8.57
N VAL A 241 5.27 -14.30 -7.76
CA VAL A 241 5.92 -15.36 -6.98
C VAL A 241 4.94 -15.97 -5.99
N GLN A 242 4.16 -15.16 -5.26
CA GLN A 242 3.14 -15.66 -4.34
C GLN A 242 2.10 -16.53 -5.06
N MET A 243 1.59 -16.07 -6.20
CA MET A 243 0.65 -16.82 -7.02
C MET A 243 1.25 -18.13 -7.55
N SER A 244 2.54 -18.13 -7.93
CA SER A 244 3.24 -19.36 -8.32
C SER A 244 3.35 -20.36 -7.16
N ASP A 245 3.66 -19.90 -5.96
CA ASP A 245 3.75 -20.77 -4.77
C ASP A 245 2.41 -21.48 -4.48
N PHE A 246 1.27 -20.81 -4.65
CA PHE A 246 -0.06 -21.43 -4.53
C PHE A 246 -0.36 -22.44 -5.64
N LYS A 247 0.15 -22.23 -6.86
CA LYS A 247 -0.05 -23.12 -8.01
C LYS A 247 0.83 -24.36 -7.94
N ASN A 248 2.10 -24.18 -7.53
CA ASN A 248 3.17 -25.12 -7.83
C ASN A 248 3.91 -25.64 -6.59
N GLU A 249 3.91 -24.90 -5.48
CA GLU A 249 4.75 -25.21 -4.30
C GLU A 249 3.94 -25.74 -3.11
N GLY A 250 2.62 -25.95 -3.28
CA GLY A 250 1.77 -26.55 -2.26
C GLY A 250 1.37 -25.61 -1.12
N VAL A 251 1.54 -24.30 -1.28
CA VAL A 251 0.99 -23.28 -0.38
C VAL A 251 -0.54 -23.28 -0.45
N VAL A 252 -1.19 -23.23 0.70
CA VAL A 252 -2.65 -23.35 0.81
C VAL A 252 -3.33 -22.25 1.60
N ALA A 253 -2.59 -21.43 2.35
CA ALA A 253 -3.14 -20.26 3.03
C ALA A 253 -2.09 -19.16 3.22
N SER A 254 -2.47 -17.91 3.05
CA SER A 254 -1.60 -16.73 3.24
C SER A 254 -2.44 -15.49 3.48
N SER A 255 -1.87 -14.47 4.13
CA SER A 255 -2.35 -13.11 3.89
C SER A 255 -2.13 -12.74 2.43
N ALA A 256 -3.07 -12.04 1.81
CA ALA A 256 -2.93 -11.53 0.45
C ALA A 256 -3.84 -10.33 0.23
N TRP A 257 -3.58 -9.59 -0.85
CA TRP A 257 -4.57 -8.65 -1.35
C TRP A 257 -5.63 -9.39 -2.20
N PRO A 258 -6.81 -8.81 -2.39
CA PRO A 258 -7.80 -9.36 -3.30
C PRO A 258 -7.26 -9.53 -4.75
N TYR A 259 -6.23 -8.77 -5.13
CA TYR A 259 -5.60 -8.80 -6.45
C TYR A 259 -5.06 -10.19 -6.82
N GLN A 260 -4.23 -10.78 -5.95
CA GLN A 260 -3.71 -12.15 -6.18
C GLN A 260 -4.84 -13.18 -6.27
N ALA A 261 -5.87 -13.03 -5.43
CA ALA A 261 -7.02 -13.94 -5.43
C ALA A 261 -7.83 -13.84 -6.74
N ASN A 262 -8.04 -12.63 -7.25
CA ASN A 262 -8.73 -12.39 -8.53
C ASN A 262 -7.95 -12.99 -9.69
N ALA A 263 -6.64 -12.74 -9.76
CA ALA A 263 -5.79 -13.28 -10.81
C ALA A 263 -5.75 -14.82 -10.78
N LEU A 264 -5.62 -15.44 -9.60
CA LEU A 264 -5.67 -16.90 -9.46
C LEU A 264 -7.04 -17.47 -9.86
N LYS A 265 -8.15 -16.82 -9.48
CA LYS A 265 -9.49 -17.24 -9.91
C LYS A 265 -9.68 -17.12 -11.42
N ALA A 266 -9.16 -16.07 -12.06
CA ALA A 266 -9.19 -15.90 -13.51
C ALA A 266 -8.38 -17.01 -14.23
N GLU A 267 -7.33 -17.53 -13.60
CA GLU A 267 -6.57 -18.71 -14.04
C GLU A 267 -7.24 -20.06 -13.65
N ASN A 268 -8.50 -20.05 -13.19
CA ASN A 268 -9.26 -21.22 -12.72
C ASN A 268 -8.59 -21.98 -11.55
N GLN A 269 -7.77 -21.31 -10.75
CA GLN A 269 -7.20 -21.90 -9.55
C GLN A 269 -8.24 -21.96 -8.43
N PRO A 270 -8.22 -23.03 -7.59
CA PRO A 270 -9.21 -23.24 -6.54
C PRO A 270 -8.91 -22.34 -5.32
N ILE A 271 -9.10 -21.04 -5.46
CA ILE A 271 -8.72 -20.03 -4.47
C ILE A 271 -9.94 -19.20 -4.07
N ALA A 272 -10.03 -18.90 -2.77
CA ALA A 272 -10.99 -17.96 -2.22
C ALA A 272 -10.33 -17.12 -1.12
N THR A 273 -11.06 -16.11 -0.66
CA THR A 273 -10.65 -15.21 0.43
C THR A 273 -11.75 -15.12 1.47
N VAL A 274 -11.36 -14.83 2.71
CA VAL A 274 -12.28 -14.61 3.84
C VAL A 274 -11.78 -13.46 4.70
N PHE A 275 -12.72 -12.84 5.42
CA PHE A 275 -12.44 -11.97 6.57
C PHE A 275 -12.43 -12.84 7.83
N PRO A 276 -11.28 -13.10 8.45
CA PRO A 276 -11.23 -13.91 9.67
C PRO A 276 -11.85 -13.17 10.86
N LYS A 277 -12.29 -13.92 11.88
CA LYS A 277 -13.01 -13.39 13.05
C LYS A 277 -12.19 -12.45 13.92
N GLU A 278 -10.86 -12.51 13.86
CA GLU A 278 -9.98 -11.57 14.56
C GLU A 278 -9.97 -10.17 13.91
N GLY A 279 -10.57 -10.04 12.72
CA GLY A 279 -10.54 -8.84 11.91
C GLY A 279 -9.38 -8.85 10.91
N VAL A 280 -9.26 -7.76 10.16
CA VAL A 280 -8.24 -7.61 9.12
C VAL A 280 -7.56 -6.24 9.21
N THR A 281 -6.29 -6.19 8.85
CA THR A 281 -5.66 -4.93 8.47
C THR A 281 -6.09 -4.57 7.04
N GLY A 282 -5.68 -3.42 6.56
CA GLY A 282 -5.92 -3.00 5.19
C GLY A 282 -5.24 -1.68 4.90
N TRP A 283 -5.56 -1.06 3.79
CA TRP A 283 -4.88 0.15 3.32
C TRP A 283 -5.89 1.12 2.71
N ALA A 284 -5.55 2.40 2.80
CA ALA A 284 -6.25 3.49 2.14
C ALA A 284 -5.18 4.33 1.43
N ASP A 285 -5.17 4.24 0.10
CA ASP A 285 -4.08 4.73 -0.71
C ASP A 285 -4.34 6.12 -1.23
N THR A 286 -3.27 6.92 -1.26
CA THR A 286 -3.29 8.30 -1.72
C THR A 286 -2.24 8.48 -2.80
N THR A 287 -2.67 8.99 -3.96
CA THR A 287 -1.76 9.45 -5.02
C THR A 287 -1.13 10.77 -4.58
N MET A 288 0.15 10.74 -4.19
CA MET A 288 0.89 11.88 -3.65
C MET A 288 1.90 12.42 -4.65
N LEU A 289 2.03 13.74 -4.71
CA LEU A 289 2.94 14.45 -5.61
C LEU A 289 4.32 14.64 -4.97
N HIS A 290 5.37 14.17 -5.63
CA HIS A 290 6.75 14.33 -5.17
C HIS A 290 7.10 15.82 -5.02
N ALA A 291 7.88 16.17 -4.00
CA ALA A 291 8.22 17.55 -3.65
C ALA A 291 9.00 18.30 -4.75
N GLN A 292 9.64 17.56 -5.65
CA GLN A 292 10.40 18.05 -6.81
C GLN A 292 9.93 17.38 -8.11
N ALA A 293 8.64 17.06 -8.21
CA ALA A 293 8.06 16.47 -9.42
C ALA A 293 8.39 17.35 -10.65
N LYS A 294 8.77 16.72 -11.75
CA LYS A 294 9.14 17.41 -13.00
C LYS A 294 7.92 17.66 -13.88
N HIS A 295 6.86 16.89 -13.68
CA HIS A 295 5.65 16.96 -14.48
C HIS A 295 4.38 17.21 -13.62
N PRO A 296 4.33 18.32 -12.85
CA PRO A 296 3.19 18.60 -11.98
C PRO A 296 1.86 18.78 -12.75
N MET A 297 1.85 19.29 -13.98
CA MET A 297 0.61 19.45 -14.75
C MET A 297 0.05 18.10 -15.19
N CYS A 298 0.90 17.20 -15.68
CA CYS A 298 0.50 15.82 -15.96
C CYS A 298 0.02 15.12 -14.69
N ALA A 299 0.68 15.34 -13.55
CA ALA A 299 0.30 14.75 -12.28
C ALA A 299 -1.08 15.22 -11.78
N TYR A 300 -1.40 16.51 -11.87
CA TYR A 300 -2.74 17.00 -11.51
C TYR A 300 -3.83 16.47 -12.45
N LYS A 301 -3.56 16.41 -13.76
CA LYS A 301 -4.49 15.78 -14.72
C LYS A 301 -4.73 14.32 -14.36
N TRP A 302 -3.68 13.57 -13.99
CA TRP A 302 -3.80 12.18 -13.55
C TRP A 302 -4.60 12.06 -12.25
N MET A 303 -4.29 12.87 -11.24
CA MET A 303 -5.04 12.90 -9.99
C MET A 303 -6.54 13.12 -10.22
N ASN A 304 -6.92 14.05 -11.11
CA ASN A 304 -8.32 14.25 -11.47
C ASN A 304 -8.93 13.09 -12.28
N TRP A 305 -8.20 12.58 -13.28
CA TRP A 305 -8.60 11.44 -14.11
C TRP A 305 -8.84 10.17 -13.26
N SER A 306 -7.97 9.96 -12.26
CA SER A 306 -8.03 8.83 -11.34
C SER A 306 -9.32 8.78 -10.52
N LEU A 307 -10.01 9.91 -10.37
CA LEU A 307 -11.29 10.03 -9.67
C LEU A 307 -12.52 9.91 -10.58
N THR A 308 -12.34 9.66 -11.89
CA THR A 308 -13.51 9.42 -12.75
C THR A 308 -14.21 8.13 -12.32
N PRO A 309 -15.56 8.09 -12.27
CA PRO A 309 -16.28 6.91 -11.77
C PRO A 309 -15.91 5.61 -12.48
N LYS A 310 -15.72 5.64 -13.80
CA LYS A 310 -15.34 4.45 -14.58
C LYS A 310 -13.96 3.92 -14.17
N VAL A 311 -12.94 4.77 -14.06
CA VAL A 311 -11.59 4.36 -13.63
C VAL A 311 -11.63 3.79 -12.21
N GLN A 312 -12.34 4.46 -11.31
CA GLN A 312 -12.52 4.02 -9.93
C GLN A 312 -13.16 2.64 -9.83
N GLY A 313 -14.19 2.37 -10.63
CA GLY A 313 -14.87 1.07 -10.67
C GLY A 313 -14.05 -0.02 -11.37
N ASP A 314 -13.40 0.28 -12.50
CA ASP A 314 -12.61 -0.69 -13.25
C ASP A 314 -11.38 -1.16 -12.46
N LEU A 315 -10.71 -0.24 -11.75
CA LEU A 315 -9.62 -0.61 -10.85
C LEU A 315 -10.13 -1.44 -9.67
N ALA A 316 -11.26 -1.07 -9.06
CA ALA A 316 -11.88 -1.86 -8.00
C ALA A 316 -12.24 -3.28 -8.48
N ALA A 317 -12.66 -3.43 -9.73
CA ALA A 317 -12.95 -4.73 -10.34
C ALA A 317 -11.67 -5.56 -10.53
N TRP A 318 -10.63 -4.94 -11.09
CA TRP A 318 -9.35 -5.60 -11.36
C TRP A 318 -8.66 -6.05 -10.09
N PHE A 319 -8.44 -5.10 -9.17
CA PHE A 319 -7.69 -5.34 -7.95
C PHE A 319 -8.52 -6.06 -6.89
N GLY A 320 -9.86 -5.94 -6.95
CA GLY A 320 -10.74 -6.35 -5.84
C GLY A 320 -10.71 -5.36 -4.67
N SER A 321 -10.24 -4.14 -4.92
CA SER A 321 -10.28 -3.01 -3.99
C SER A 321 -11.62 -2.29 -4.03
N LEU A 322 -11.69 -1.14 -3.35
CA LEU A 322 -12.91 -0.36 -3.19
C LEU A 322 -12.65 1.08 -3.64
N PRO A 323 -13.57 1.67 -4.42
CA PRO A 323 -13.39 3.02 -4.94
C PRO A 323 -13.54 4.05 -3.83
N VAL A 324 -12.77 5.14 -3.95
CA VAL A 324 -12.89 6.34 -3.10
C VAL A 324 -13.97 7.30 -3.61
N VAL A 325 -14.49 7.05 -4.82
CA VAL A 325 -15.64 7.74 -5.41
C VAL A 325 -16.81 6.76 -5.44
N ALA A 326 -17.85 7.00 -4.64
CA ALA A 326 -18.95 6.06 -4.46
C ALA A 326 -19.69 5.72 -5.78
N GLU A 327 -19.74 6.66 -6.72
CA GLU A 327 -20.31 6.44 -8.06
C GLU A 327 -19.57 5.35 -8.85
N GLY A 328 -18.29 5.11 -8.54
CA GLY A 328 -17.50 4.03 -9.13
C GLY A 328 -18.10 2.65 -8.90
N CYS A 329 -18.84 2.45 -7.80
CA CYS A 329 -19.55 1.19 -7.53
C CYS A 329 -20.63 0.84 -8.57
N LYS A 330 -21.08 1.80 -9.37
CA LYS A 330 -22.15 1.63 -10.37
C LYS A 330 -21.68 1.93 -11.79
N ALA A 331 -20.51 2.55 -11.95
CA ALA A 331 -20.02 3.04 -13.22
C ALA A 331 -19.21 2.01 -14.02
N SER A 332 -18.79 0.91 -13.40
CA SER A 332 -18.04 -0.16 -14.06
C SER A 332 -18.88 -1.42 -14.22
N THR A 333 -19.07 -1.86 -15.46
CA THR A 333 -19.70 -3.14 -15.77
C THR A 333 -18.81 -4.34 -15.40
N LEU A 334 -17.49 -4.13 -15.33
CA LEU A 334 -16.52 -5.16 -14.91
C LEU A 334 -16.63 -5.44 -13.41
N LEU A 335 -16.89 -4.40 -12.61
CA LEU A 335 -17.17 -4.55 -11.18
C LEU A 335 -18.52 -5.22 -10.95
N GLY A 336 -19.51 -4.87 -11.78
CA GLY A 336 -20.88 -5.35 -11.68
C GLY A 336 -21.63 -4.79 -10.47
N ASP A 337 -22.95 -4.97 -10.46
CA ASP A 337 -23.86 -4.32 -9.49
C ASP A 337 -23.56 -4.68 -8.02
N LYS A 338 -22.99 -5.86 -7.79
CA LYS A 338 -22.63 -6.37 -6.45
C LYS A 338 -21.14 -6.32 -6.15
N GLY A 339 -20.31 -5.79 -7.05
CA GLY A 339 -18.85 -5.83 -6.89
C GLY A 339 -18.37 -5.10 -5.66
N CYS A 340 -18.84 -3.87 -5.41
CA CYS A 340 -18.51 -3.13 -4.19
C CYS A 340 -18.96 -3.85 -2.91
N GLU A 341 -20.17 -4.43 -2.90
CA GLU A 341 -20.65 -5.21 -1.74
C GLU A 341 -19.74 -6.44 -1.51
N THR A 342 -19.42 -7.17 -2.56
CA THR A 342 -18.56 -8.36 -2.54
C THR A 342 -17.14 -8.04 -2.07
N ASN A 343 -16.60 -6.89 -2.50
CA ASN A 343 -15.26 -6.44 -2.11
C ASN A 343 -15.22 -5.89 -0.67
N GLY A 344 -16.38 -5.60 -0.05
CA GLY A 344 -16.46 -5.16 1.35
C GLY A 344 -16.64 -3.65 1.55
N TYR A 345 -17.40 -2.95 0.69
CA TYR A 345 -17.61 -1.50 0.79
C TYR A 345 -18.20 -1.03 2.13
N ASN A 346 -18.98 -1.90 2.78
CA ASN A 346 -19.60 -1.66 4.09
C ASN A 346 -18.70 -2.06 5.26
N GLU A 347 -17.50 -2.58 5.00
CA GLU A 347 -16.56 -3.07 5.99
C GLU A 347 -15.50 -2.03 6.38
N PHE A 348 -15.58 -0.79 5.85
CA PHE A 348 -14.60 0.28 6.06
C PHE A 348 -14.20 0.46 7.52
N ASP A 349 -15.17 0.60 8.44
CA ASP A 349 -14.92 0.84 9.87
C ASP A 349 -14.42 -0.41 10.62
N LYS A 350 -14.46 -1.59 9.99
CA LYS A 350 -13.95 -2.85 10.56
C LYS A 350 -12.49 -3.13 10.16
N ILE A 351 -11.96 -2.39 9.19
CA ILE A 351 -10.58 -2.53 8.73
C ILE A 351 -9.67 -1.69 9.61
N MET A 352 -8.61 -2.31 10.13
CA MET A 352 -7.54 -1.57 10.80
C MET A 352 -6.54 -1.09 9.75
N PHE A 353 -6.78 0.09 9.19
CA PHE A 353 -5.94 0.67 8.13
C PHE A 353 -4.48 0.87 8.55
N TRP A 354 -3.56 0.51 7.65
CA TRP A 354 -2.12 0.68 7.79
C TRP A 354 -1.79 2.13 8.15
N LYS A 355 -0.97 2.30 9.18
CA LYS A 355 -0.35 3.57 9.58
C LYS A 355 0.99 3.28 10.22
N THR A 356 1.90 4.26 10.21
CA THR A 356 3.22 4.11 10.82
C THR A 356 3.14 4.13 12.35
N PRO A 357 3.59 3.08 13.07
CA PRO A 357 3.79 3.11 14.51
C PRO A 357 4.72 4.25 14.97
N ILE A 358 4.28 5.02 15.98
CA ILE A 358 5.02 6.18 16.51
C ILE A 358 5.19 6.07 18.02
N ALA A 359 6.36 6.44 18.53
CA ALA A 359 6.70 6.18 19.92
C ALA A 359 5.90 6.99 20.96
N GLU A 360 5.29 8.12 20.58
CA GLU A 360 4.57 9.05 21.48
C GLU A 360 5.27 9.27 22.84
N GLY A 361 6.45 9.91 22.82
CA GLY A 361 7.20 10.15 24.05
C GLY A 361 7.76 8.89 24.73
N GLY A 362 7.88 7.78 23.99
CA GLY A 362 8.41 6.50 24.47
C GLY A 362 7.36 5.54 25.03
N LYS A 363 6.06 5.89 24.92
CA LYS A 363 4.95 5.04 25.35
C LYS A 363 4.75 3.79 24.48
N PHE A 364 5.02 3.91 23.19
CA PHE A 364 4.82 2.84 22.21
C PHE A 364 6.12 2.52 21.46
N VAL A 365 6.19 1.31 20.88
CA VAL A 365 7.35 0.89 20.10
C VAL A 365 7.29 1.52 18.70
N PRO A 366 8.31 2.28 18.26
CA PRO A 366 8.31 2.95 16.96
C PRO A 366 8.53 1.98 15.79
N TYR A 367 8.12 2.39 14.59
CA TYR A 367 8.27 1.57 13.37
C TYR A 367 9.72 1.18 13.05
N SER A 368 10.72 1.99 13.42
CA SER A 368 12.12 1.63 13.22
C SER A 368 12.51 0.32 13.91
N ARG A 369 11.90 0.02 15.07
CA ARG A 369 12.08 -1.26 15.76
C ARG A 369 11.32 -2.38 15.07
N TRP A 370 10.11 -2.10 14.57
CA TRP A 370 9.34 -3.06 13.78
C TRP A 370 10.13 -3.56 12.58
N THR A 371 10.76 -2.66 11.82
CA THR A 371 11.62 -3.03 10.69
C THR A 371 12.78 -3.93 11.13
N GLN A 372 13.52 -3.55 12.17
CA GLN A 372 14.69 -4.30 12.62
C GLN A 372 14.33 -5.70 13.14
N ASP A 373 13.31 -5.78 13.98
CA ASP A 373 12.90 -7.04 14.61
C ASP A 373 12.21 -7.96 13.61
N TYR A 374 11.40 -7.42 12.68
CA TYR A 374 10.77 -8.25 11.65
C TYR A 374 11.80 -8.86 10.69
N ILE A 375 12.79 -8.07 10.25
CA ILE A 375 13.91 -8.58 9.45
C ILE A 375 14.69 -9.66 10.21
N ALA A 376 14.90 -9.48 11.52
CA ALA A 376 15.57 -10.48 12.35
C ALA A 376 14.76 -11.79 12.41
N ILE A 377 13.45 -11.72 12.62
CA ILE A 377 12.54 -12.88 12.66
C ILE A 377 12.49 -13.60 11.33
N MET A 378 12.40 -12.86 10.21
CA MET A 378 12.43 -13.48 8.87
C MET A 378 13.74 -14.23 8.61
N GLY A 379 14.85 -13.73 9.18
CA GLY A 379 16.16 -14.39 9.16
C GLY A 379 16.37 -15.46 10.23
N GLY A 380 15.34 -15.83 11.00
CA GLY A 380 15.38 -16.91 12.00
C GLY A 380 15.99 -16.53 13.36
N ARG A 381 15.98 -15.24 13.73
CA ARG A 381 16.56 -14.73 15.00
C ARG A 381 15.53 -14.26 16.04
#